data_AF-A0A7V4ZCV6-F1
#
_entry.id   AF-A0A7V4ZCV6-F1
#
_cell.length_a   1.000
_cell.length_b   1.000
_cell.length_c   1.000
_cell.angle_alpha   90.00
_cell.angle_beta   90.00
_cell.angle_gamma   90.00
#
_symmetry.space_group_name_H-M   'P 1'
#
loop_
_entity.id
_entity.type
_entity.pdbx_description
1 polymer ?
#
loop_
_entity_poly.entity_id
_entity_poly.type
_entity_poly.pdbx_seq_one_letter_code
_entity_poly.pdbx_strand_id
1 'polypeptide(L)'
;MTKSLQQALLALKMAMQTERDGREFYLKAAAATAHEGGRTLFSRLADDELAHLAMLQAREQALLQDGRWLPLTETLTASVPSTPIFAKPLGANELNAYTSDLSALRIAYLRERDAVEFYTRAAEQTDDPEGKKMYAALAEMEQAHQDALETEYKLLSDQFKAMMGFAPF
;
A
#
# COMPACT_ATOMS: atom_id res chain seq x y z
N MET A 1 -15.39 14.24 25.86
CA MET A 1 -15.20 13.69 24.50
C MET A 1 -16.34 12.70 24.26
N THR A 2 -17.08 12.79 23.15
CA THR A 2 -18.20 11.87 22.88
C THR A 2 -17.68 10.47 22.52
N LYS A 3 -18.52 9.44 22.68
CA LYS A 3 -18.18 8.06 22.28
C LYS A 3 -17.80 7.97 20.79
N SER A 4 -18.54 8.67 19.92
CA SER A 4 -18.27 8.74 18.49
C SER A 4 -16.91 9.36 18.17
N LEU A 5 -16.53 10.44 18.87
CA LEU A 5 -15.23 11.08 18.70
C LEU A 5 -14.08 10.19 19.16
N GLN A 6 -14.25 9.45 20.27
CA GLN A 6 -13.26 8.47 20.72
C GLN A 6 -13.06 7.34 19.71
N GLN A 7 -14.14 6.84 19.11
CA GLN A 7 -14.08 5.81 18.07
C GLN A 7 -13.38 6.32 16.80
N ALA A 8 -13.71 7.54 16.35
CA ALA A 8 -13.05 8.16 15.20
C ALA A 8 -11.54 8.32 15.41
N LEU A 9 -11.12 8.81 16.58
CA LEU A 9 -9.70 8.95 16.93
C LEU A 9 -8.98 7.60 17.04
N LEU A 10 -9.65 6.56 17.54
CA LEU A 10 -9.08 5.22 17.58
C LEU A 10 -8.88 4.66 16.16
N ALA A 11 -9.87 4.82 15.28
CA ALA A 11 -9.78 4.39 13.89
C ALA A 11 -8.63 5.10 13.16
N LEU A 12 -8.50 6.41 13.34
CA LEU A 12 -7.39 7.18 12.77
C LEU A 12 -6.03 6.73 13.30
N LYS A 13 -5.92 6.40 14.59
CA LYS A 13 -4.68 5.88 15.15
C LYS A 13 -4.26 4.54 14.55
N MET A 14 -5.23 3.65 14.32
CA MET A 14 -4.97 2.39 13.64
C MET A 14 -4.56 2.64 12.18
N ALA A 15 -5.28 3.49 11.46
CA ALA A 15 -4.94 3.87 10.07
C ALA A 15 -3.51 4.43 9.97
N MET A 16 -3.16 5.40 10.81
CA MET A 16 -1.81 5.95 10.83
C MET A 16 -0.74 4.93 11.19
N GLN A 17 -1.08 3.88 11.96
CA GLN A 17 -0.13 2.80 12.23
C GLN A 17 0.05 1.91 11.00
N THR A 18 -1.04 1.60 10.28
CA THR A 18 -0.99 0.91 8.99
C THR A 18 -0.02 1.60 8.04
N GLU A 19 -0.13 2.92 7.84
CA GLU A 19 0.73 3.63 6.87
C GLU A 19 2.19 3.70 7.33
N ARG A 20 2.43 3.79 8.65
CA ARG A 20 3.80 3.76 9.19
C ARG A 20 4.45 2.40 8.94
N ASP A 21 3.71 1.32 9.20
CA ASP A 21 4.20 -0.04 9.01
C ASP A 21 4.41 -0.35 7.52
N GLY A 22 3.50 0.11 6.66
CA GLY A 22 3.61 0.04 5.19
C GLY A 22 4.85 0.77 4.70
N ARG A 23 5.00 2.05 5.06
CA ARG A 23 6.17 2.87 4.71
C ARG A 23 7.48 2.27 5.18
N GLU A 24 7.56 1.81 6.43
CA GLU A 24 8.79 1.19 6.96
C GLU A 24 9.15 -0.06 6.17
N PHE A 25 8.15 -0.89 5.87
CA PHE A 25 8.35 -2.07 5.04
C PHE A 25 8.85 -1.69 3.64
N TYR A 26 8.23 -0.71 2.98
CA TYR A 26 8.62 -0.31 1.64
C TYR A 26 10.02 0.28 1.55
N LEU A 27 10.45 1.07 2.54
CA LEU A 27 11.83 1.55 2.60
C LEU A 27 12.84 0.39 2.73
N LYS A 28 12.52 -0.62 3.54
CA LYS A 28 13.35 -1.84 3.67
C LYS A 28 13.34 -2.65 2.38
N ALA A 29 12.19 -2.82 1.75
CA ALA A 29 12.05 -3.54 0.49
C ALA A 29 12.82 -2.84 -0.64
N ALA A 30 12.74 -1.52 -0.74
CA ALA A 30 13.50 -0.72 -1.71
C ALA A 30 15.02 -0.85 -1.50
N ALA A 31 15.49 -0.98 -0.25
CA ALA A 31 16.90 -1.19 0.04
C ALA A 31 17.38 -2.61 -0.32
N ALA A 32 16.53 -3.63 -0.15
CA ALA A 32 16.87 -5.04 -0.32
C ALA A 32 16.60 -5.59 -1.73
N THR A 33 15.75 -4.94 -2.51
CA THR A 33 15.42 -5.36 -3.89
C THR A 33 16.60 -5.17 -4.82
N ALA A 34 16.89 -6.19 -5.62
CA ALA A 34 18.00 -6.15 -6.58
C ALA A 34 17.60 -5.39 -7.86
N HIS A 35 16.40 -5.64 -8.39
CA HIS A 35 15.94 -5.03 -9.63
C HIS A 35 15.68 -3.52 -9.46
N GLU A 36 16.31 -2.69 -10.30
CA GLU A 36 16.20 -1.22 -10.23
C GLU A 36 14.76 -0.72 -10.29
N GLY A 37 13.95 -1.29 -11.18
CA GLY A 37 12.55 -0.94 -11.28
C GLY A 37 11.77 -1.33 -10.02
N GLY A 38 12.07 -2.48 -9.41
CA GLY A 38 11.44 -2.92 -8.17
C GLY A 38 11.79 -2.01 -6.99
N ARG A 39 13.06 -1.56 -6.92
CA ARG A 39 13.49 -0.53 -5.96
C ARG A 39 12.70 0.76 -6.15
N THR A 40 12.51 1.18 -7.40
CA THR A 40 11.75 2.39 -7.74
C THR A 40 10.28 2.26 -7.34
N LEU A 41 9.65 1.11 -7.59
CA LEU A 41 8.29 0.82 -7.15
C LEU A 41 8.14 0.98 -5.63
N PHE A 42 8.98 0.29 -4.86
CA PHE A 42 8.89 0.34 -3.40
C PHE A 42 9.18 1.73 -2.85
N SER A 43 10.12 2.49 -3.43
CA SER A 43 10.32 3.89 -3.01
C SER A 43 9.09 4.76 -3.25
N ARG A 44 8.40 4.61 -4.38
CA ARG A 44 7.17 5.36 -4.67
C ARG A 44 6.03 5.00 -3.72
N LEU A 45 5.85 3.70 -3.46
CA LEU A 45 4.86 3.26 -2.47
C LEU A 45 5.18 3.83 -1.08
N ALA A 46 6.45 3.87 -0.67
CA ALA A 46 6.85 4.52 0.59
C ALA A 46 6.54 6.03 0.65
N ASP A 47 6.57 6.72 -0.49
CA ASP A 47 6.22 8.14 -0.60
C ASP A 47 4.69 8.34 -0.53
N ASP A 48 3.91 7.46 -1.17
CA ASP A 48 2.44 7.48 -1.09
C ASP A 48 1.97 7.25 0.36
N GLU A 49 2.54 6.27 1.05
CA GLU A 49 2.25 5.99 2.47
C GLU A 49 2.57 7.18 3.38
N LEU A 50 3.62 7.95 3.05
CA LEU A 50 3.93 9.18 3.77
C LEU A 50 2.86 10.25 3.54
N ALA A 51 2.34 10.37 2.31
CA ALA A 51 1.25 11.28 1.98
C ALA A 51 -0.06 10.87 2.66
N HIS A 52 -0.37 9.57 2.70
CA HIS A 52 -1.54 9.03 3.41
C HIS A 52 -1.45 9.33 4.90
N LEU A 53 -0.29 9.11 5.52
CA LEU A 53 -0.04 9.44 6.92
C LEU A 53 -0.26 10.92 7.21
N ALA A 54 0.25 11.81 6.36
CA ALA A 54 0.07 13.26 6.52
C ALA A 54 -1.42 13.66 6.42
N MET A 55 -2.16 13.05 5.50
CA MET A 55 -3.60 13.25 5.36
C MET A 55 -4.34 12.83 6.64
N LEU A 56 -4.07 11.63 7.16
CA LEU A 56 -4.68 11.11 8.38
C LEU A 56 -4.37 11.98 9.60
N GLN A 57 -3.12 12.43 9.74
CA GLN A 57 -2.68 13.32 10.83
C GLN A 57 -3.42 14.66 10.81
N ALA A 58 -3.64 15.25 9.64
CA ALA A 58 -4.41 16.49 9.52
C ALA A 58 -5.84 16.33 10.02
N ARG A 59 -6.50 15.19 9.71
CA ARG A 59 -7.86 14.89 10.18
C ARG A 59 -7.90 14.57 11.68
N GLU A 60 -6.92 13.84 12.21
CA GLU A 60 -6.81 13.61 13.65
C GLU A 60 -6.69 14.94 14.41
N GLN A 61 -5.82 15.83 13.92
CA GLN A 61 -5.60 17.14 14.54
C GLN A 61 -6.89 17.98 14.55
N ALA A 62 -7.64 18.02 13.45
CA ALA A 62 -8.91 18.75 13.38
C ALA A 62 -9.98 18.15 14.31
N LEU A 63 -10.06 16.83 14.42
CA LEU A 63 -10.95 16.18 15.39
C LEU A 63 -10.58 16.49 16.84
N LEU A 64 -9.28 16.59 17.16
CA LEU A 64 -8.82 16.94 18.50
C LEU A 64 -9.08 18.42 18.84
N GLN A 65 -8.98 19.32 17.88
CA GLN A 65 -9.16 20.76 18.08
C GLN A 65 -10.63 21.18 18.04
N ASP A 66 -11.32 20.80 16.96
CA ASP A 66 -12.64 21.35 16.62
C ASP A 66 -13.76 20.31 16.74
N GLY A 67 -13.41 19.02 16.96
CA GLY A 67 -14.37 17.92 17.01
C GLY A 67 -15.03 17.64 15.66
N ARG A 68 -14.43 18.11 14.56
CA ARG A 68 -14.98 18.02 13.20
C ARG A 68 -13.96 17.44 12.24
N TRP A 69 -14.44 16.64 11.29
CA TRP A 69 -13.63 16.14 10.19
C TRP A 69 -13.29 17.24 9.20
N LEU A 70 -12.06 17.21 8.68
CA LEU A 70 -11.70 18.03 7.52
C LEU A 70 -12.31 17.42 6.26
N PRO A 71 -12.95 18.25 5.41
CA PRO A 71 -13.41 17.77 4.11
C PRO A 71 -12.25 17.24 3.26
N LEU A 72 -12.54 16.22 2.46
CA LEU A 72 -11.59 15.75 1.45
C LEU A 72 -11.67 16.68 0.23
N THR A 73 -10.63 17.48 0.02
CA THR A 73 -10.54 18.45 -1.09
C THR A 73 -9.36 18.19 -2.02
N GLU A 74 -8.46 17.32 -1.58
CA GLU A 74 -7.29 16.86 -2.30
C GLU A 74 -7.69 15.88 -3.41
N THR A 75 -7.06 16.00 -4.57
CA THR A 75 -7.13 14.98 -5.61
C THR A 75 -6.20 13.84 -5.23
N LEU A 76 -6.77 12.66 -5.00
CA LEU A 76 -6.03 11.48 -4.56
C LEU A 76 -5.81 10.52 -5.72
N THR A 77 -4.57 10.08 -5.92
CA THR A 77 -4.18 9.12 -6.95
C THR A 77 -3.01 8.28 -6.46
N ALA A 78 -3.14 6.96 -6.56
CA ALA A 78 -2.05 6.03 -6.29
C ALA A 78 -0.93 6.16 -7.34
N SER A 79 0.33 6.14 -6.91
CA SER A 79 1.52 6.26 -7.76
C SER A 79 2.00 4.89 -8.23
N VAL A 80 1.17 4.22 -9.03
CA VAL A 80 1.48 2.89 -9.57
C VAL A 80 2.09 2.93 -10.98
N PRO A 81 2.94 1.96 -11.35
CA PRO A 81 3.47 1.85 -12.71
C PRO A 81 2.36 1.61 -13.74
N SER A 82 2.46 2.24 -14.92
CA SER A 82 1.54 2.01 -16.03
C SER A 82 1.87 0.78 -16.88
N THR A 83 3.07 0.21 -16.70
CA THR A 83 3.53 -0.99 -17.40
C THR A 83 4.27 -1.89 -16.41
N PRO A 84 4.21 -3.23 -16.57
CA PRO A 84 4.90 -4.14 -15.67
C PRO A 84 6.42 -3.91 -15.63
N ILE A 85 6.96 -3.82 -14.42
CA ILE A 85 8.36 -3.55 -14.13
C ILE A 85 9.22 -4.76 -14.44
N PHE A 86 8.75 -5.96 -14.07
CA PHE A 86 9.48 -7.20 -14.30
C PHE A 86 9.19 -7.81 -15.68
N ALA A 87 8.74 -7.01 -16.66
CA ALA A 87 8.42 -7.49 -18.02
C ALA A 87 9.60 -8.15 -18.73
N LYS A 88 10.83 -7.74 -18.41
CA LYS A 88 12.05 -8.36 -18.91
C LYS A 88 12.60 -9.32 -17.86
N PRO A 89 12.91 -10.58 -18.21
CA PRO A 89 13.50 -11.51 -17.27
C PRO A 89 14.90 -11.06 -16.85
N LEU A 90 15.21 -11.29 -15.58
CA LEU A 90 16.57 -11.23 -15.04
C LEU A 90 17.43 -12.33 -15.68
N GLY A 91 18.75 -12.21 -15.55
CA GLY A 91 19.68 -13.20 -16.09
C GLY A 91 19.52 -14.57 -15.41
N ALA A 92 19.77 -15.65 -16.15
CA ALA A 92 19.65 -17.03 -15.63
C ALA A 92 20.57 -17.35 -14.43
N ASN A 93 21.58 -16.51 -14.16
CA ASN A 93 22.50 -16.65 -13.02
C ASN A 93 22.06 -15.83 -11.79
N GLU A 94 20.89 -15.20 -11.80
CA GLU A 94 20.42 -14.27 -10.75
C GLU A 94 19.38 -14.88 -9.81
N LEU A 95 19.49 -16.19 -9.51
CA LEU A 95 18.53 -16.92 -8.66
C LEU A 95 18.24 -16.23 -7.32
N ASN A 96 19.26 -15.69 -6.65
CA ASN A 96 19.09 -14.99 -5.38
C ASN A 96 18.20 -13.75 -5.53
N ALA A 97 18.39 -12.97 -6.62
CA ALA A 97 17.59 -11.79 -6.91
C ALA A 97 16.12 -12.16 -7.17
N TYR A 98 15.85 -13.25 -7.90
CA TYR A 98 14.49 -13.76 -8.06
C TYR A 98 13.84 -14.07 -6.71
N THR A 99 14.52 -14.81 -5.85
CA THR A 99 13.94 -15.25 -4.57
C THR A 99 13.71 -14.08 -3.59
N SER A 100 14.61 -13.09 -3.54
CA SER A 100 14.44 -11.90 -2.70
C SER A 100 13.30 -11.03 -3.21
N ASP A 101 13.27 -10.75 -4.51
CA ASP A 101 12.31 -9.83 -5.10
C ASP A 101 10.90 -10.45 -5.07
N LEU A 102 10.76 -11.76 -5.32
CA LEU A 102 9.49 -12.49 -5.15
C LEU A 102 8.96 -12.44 -3.72
N SER A 103 9.84 -12.62 -2.74
CA SER A 103 9.45 -12.60 -1.33
C SER A 103 8.98 -11.20 -0.93
N ALA A 104 9.71 -10.15 -1.35
CA ALA A 104 9.33 -8.76 -1.11
C ALA A 104 7.97 -8.42 -1.74
N LEU A 105 7.77 -8.76 -3.02
CA LEU A 105 6.51 -8.53 -3.72
C LEU A 105 5.34 -9.27 -3.07
N ARG A 106 5.54 -10.51 -2.63
CA ARG A 106 4.48 -11.28 -1.97
C ARG A 106 4.08 -10.66 -0.63
N ILE A 107 5.04 -10.22 0.18
CA ILE A 107 4.74 -9.58 1.47
C ILE A 107 4.03 -8.24 1.22
N ALA A 108 4.50 -7.46 0.25
CA ALA A 108 3.88 -6.20 -0.15
C ALA A 108 2.41 -6.38 -0.56
N TYR A 109 2.15 -7.31 -1.49
CA TYR A 109 0.79 -7.63 -1.94
C TYR A 109 -0.15 -8.02 -0.80
N LEU A 110 0.33 -8.82 0.16
CA LEU A 110 -0.48 -9.22 1.32
C LEU A 110 -0.76 -8.06 2.27
N ARG A 111 0.20 -7.15 2.45
CA ARG A 111 0.01 -5.93 3.26
C ARG A 111 -1.05 -5.03 2.65
N GLU A 112 -0.99 -4.77 1.35
CA GLU A 112 -1.98 -3.94 0.68
C GLU A 112 -3.38 -4.54 0.73
N ARG A 113 -3.49 -5.87 0.54
CA ARG A 113 -4.77 -6.56 0.73
C ARG A 113 -5.36 -6.34 2.13
N ASP A 114 -4.52 -6.41 3.16
CA ASP A 114 -4.95 -6.20 4.54
C ASP A 114 -5.32 -4.72 4.80
N ALA A 115 -4.61 -3.77 4.16
CA ALA A 115 -4.92 -2.33 4.21
C ALA A 115 -6.25 -1.99 3.50
N VAL A 116 -6.50 -2.54 2.31
CA VAL A 116 -7.78 -2.44 1.59
C VAL A 116 -8.92 -2.91 2.49
N GLU A 117 -8.77 -4.07 3.12
CA GLU A 117 -9.80 -4.63 3.99
C GLU A 117 -10.03 -3.76 5.24
N PHE A 118 -8.95 -3.23 5.81
CA PHE A 118 -9.02 -2.29 6.92
C PHE A 118 -9.79 -1.01 6.54
N TYR A 119 -9.41 -0.36 5.44
CA TYR A 119 -10.01 0.90 5.03
C TYR A 119 -11.46 0.76 4.57
N THR A 120 -11.78 -0.33 3.87
CA THR A 120 -13.17 -0.67 3.50
C THR A 120 -14.03 -0.76 4.75
N ARG A 121 -13.59 -1.51 5.77
CA ARG A 121 -14.34 -1.62 7.05
C ARG A 121 -14.41 -0.29 7.80
N ALA A 122 -13.33 0.49 7.81
CA ALA A 122 -13.32 1.81 8.45
C ALA A 122 -14.35 2.76 7.81
N ALA A 123 -14.47 2.73 6.47
CA ALA A 123 -15.47 3.49 5.73
C ALA A 123 -16.90 3.04 6.06
N GLU A 124 -17.14 1.74 6.23
CA GLU A 124 -18.46 1.20 6.60
C GLU A 124 -18.87 1.56 8.03
N GLN A 125 -17.91 1.59 8.96
CA GLN A 125 -18.18 1.78 10.40
C GLN A 125 -18.23 3.24 10.85
N THR A 126 -17.75 4.18 10.04
CA THR A 126 -17.82 5.61 10.37
C THR A 126 -19.18 6.20 10.00
N ASP A 127 -19.78 6.91 10.96
CA ASP A 127 -21.03 7.66 10.76
C ASP A 127 -20.80 9.02 10.10
N ASP A 128 -19.58 9.56 10.19
CA ASP A 128 -19.27 10.86 9.61
C ASP A 128 -19.04 10.76 8.09
N PRO A 129 -19.74 11.58 7.28
CA PRO A 129 -19.65 11.50 5.83
C PRO A 129 -18.26 11.87 5.29
N GLU A 130 -17.52 12.78 5.93
CA GLU A 130 -16.18 13.15 5.49
C GLU A 130 -15.17 12.06 5.86
N GLY A 131 -15.30 11.47 7.06
CA GLY A 131 -14.54 10.27 7.42
C GLY A 131 -14.78 9.11 6.46
N LYS A 132 -16.05 8.89 6.05
CA LYS A 132 -16.42 7.84 5.10
C LYS A 132 -15.76 8.05 3.74
N LYS A 133 -15.81 9.27 3.20
CA LYS A 133 -15.15 9.62 1.93
C LYS A 133 -13.64 9.40 2.00
N MET A 134 -12.99 9.84 3.07
CA MET A 134 -11.55 9.68 3.25
C MET A 134 -11.14 8.21 3.29
N TYR A 135 -11.79 7.38 4.10
CA TYR A 135 -11.46 5.95 4.16
C TYR A 135 -11.78 5.19 2.87
N ALA A 136 -12.86 5.56 2.16
CA ALA A 136 -13.15 4.98 0.86
C ALA A 136 -12.06 5.32 -0.16
N ALA A 137 -11.59 6.58 -0.18
CA ALA A 137 -10.51 6.99 -1.08
C ALA A 137 -9.18 6.30 -0.75
N LEU A 138 -8.86 6.10 0.54
CA LEU A 138 -7.70 5.29 0.95
C LEU A 138 -7.83 3.84 0.46
N ALA A 139 -8.99 3.21 0.65
CA ALA A 139 -9.23 1.85 0.16
C ALA A 139 -9.03 1.73 -1.37
N GLU A 140 -9.46 2.74 -2.14
CA GLU A 140 -9.24 2.79 -3.59
C GLU A 140 -7.75 2.91 -3.96
N MET A 141 -6.98 3.73 -3.23
CA MET A 141 -5.53 3.85 -3.44
C MET A 141 -4.79 2.56 -3.10
N GLU A 142 -5.08 1.95 -1.95
CA GLU A 142 -4.46 0.67 -1.57
C GLU A 142 -4.86 -0.47 -2.50
N GLN A 143 -6.07 -0.44 -3.07
CA GLN A 143 -6.46 -1.42 -4.09
C GLN A 143 -5.60 -1.28 -5.34
N ALA A 144 -5.32 -0.05 -5.78
CA ALA A 144 -4.42 0.19 -6.90
C ALA A 144 -2.99 -0.31 -6.61
N HIS A 145 -2.47 -0.07 -5.39
CA HIS A 145 -1.19 -0.62 -4.95
C HIS A 145 -1.20 -2.15 -4.98
N GLN A 146 -2.24 -2.76 -4.41
CA GLN A 146 -2.43 -4.21 -4.38
C GLN A 146 -2.40 -4.81 -5.79
N ASP A 147 -3.15 -4.24 -6.72
CA ASP A 147 -3.28 -4.73 -8.10
C ASP A 147 -1.95 -4.65 -8.85
N ALA A 148 -1.21 -3.55 -8.67
CA ALA A 148 0.12 -3.38 -9.26
C ALA A 148 1.11 -4.42 -8.71
N LEU A 149 1.14 -4.61 -7.39
CA LEU A 149 2.01 -5.59 -6.74
C LEU A 149 1.66 -7.04 -7.10
N GLU A 150 0.37 -7.36 -7.21
CA GLU A 150 -0.08 -8.68 -7.64
C GLU A 150 0.38 -8.97 -9.07
N THR A 151 0.28 -7.99 -9.96
CA THR A 151 0.73 -8.08 -11.35
C THR A 151 2.22 -8.40 -11.42
N GLU A 152 3.05 -7.65 -10.70
CA GLU A 152 4.50 -7.90 -10.64
C GLU A 152 4.84 -9.27 -10.02
N TYR A 153 4.15 -9.63 -8.93
CA TYR A 153 4.36 -10.91 -8.27
C TYR A 153 4.04 -12.09 -9.20
N LYS A 154 2.90 -12.06 -9.89
CA LYS A 154 2.50 -13.12 -10.84
C LYS A 154 3.53 -13.26 -11.95
N LEU A 155 3.91 -12.14 -12.56
CA LEU A 155 4.87 -12.10 -13.65
C LEU A 155 6.24 -12.66 -13.25
N LEU A 156 6.79 -12.20 -12.14
CA LEU A 156 8.09 -12.68 -11.66
C LEU A 156 8.01 -14.15 -11.22
N SER A 157 6.87 -14.57 -10.65
CA SER A 157 6.63 -15.95 -10.21
C SER A 157 6.63 -16.90 -11.40
N ASP A 158 5.99 -16.53 -12.49
CA ASP A 158 5.93 -17.34 -13.70
C ASP A 158 7.28 -17.42 -14.41
N GLN A 159 8.04 -16.32 -14.45
CA GLN A 159 9.41 -16.34 -14.94
C GLN A 159 10.32 -17.25 -14.11
N PHE A 160 10.21 -17.18 -12.79
CA PHE A 160 10.98 -18.04 -11.90
C PHE A 160 10.62 -19.52 -12.11
N LYS A 161 9.33 -19.86 -12.22
CA LYS A 161 8.89 -21.23 -12.56
C LYS A 161 9.47 -21.69 -13.89
N ALA A 162 9.44 -20.85 -14.92
CA ALA A 162 9.99 -21.17 -16.24
C ALA A 162 11.50 -21.44 -16.18
N MET A 163 12.24 -20.59 -15.47
CA MET A 163 13.69 -20.77 -15.25
C MET A 163 14.00 -22.10 -14.55
N MET A 164 13.19 -22.46 -13.55
CA MET A 164 13.39 -23.68 -12.77
C MET A 164 12.85 -24.95 -13.48
N GLY A 165 12.27 -24.83 -14.68
CA GLY A 165 11.70 -25.96 -15.41
C GLY A 165 10.33 -26.43 -14.89
N PHE A 166 9.60 -25.58 -14.17
CA PHE A 166 8.27 -25.85 -13.62
C PHE A 166 7.13 -25.16 -14.39
N ALA A 167 7.39 -24.57 -15.56
CA ALA A 167 6.33 -23.94 -16.36
C ALA A 167 5.32 -25.00 -16.87
N PRO A 168 4.00 -24.75 -16.76
CA PRO A 168 3.00 -25.60 -17.41
C PRO A 168 3.22 -25.56 -18.94
N PHE A 169 3.22 -26.74 -19.55
CA PHE A 169 3.35 -26.95 -21.00
C PHE A 169 2.03 -26.71 -21.75
#